data_AF-A0A8S2W439-F1
#
_entry.id   AF-A0A8S2W439-F1
#
_cell.length_a   1.000
_cell.length_b   1.000
_cell.length_c   1.000
_cell.angle_alpha   90.00
_cell.angle_beta   90.00
_cell.angle_gamma   90.00
#
_symmetry.space_group_name_H-M   'P 1'
#
loop_
_entity.id
_entity.type
_entity.pdbx_description
1 polymer ?
#
loop_
_entity_poly.entity_id
_entity_poly.type
_entity_poly.pdbx_seq_one_letter_code
_entity_poly.pdbx_strand_id
1 'polypeptide(L)'
;MALPPVLTERDFVQIGTMRYMAPELLEGVIAHTREALCSVDMYALALVMWEILTQCEVYPTTEYRPPYEEYRKKNSDGSSFTSEIYDIVVVHRLRPSLIRSLKDNPHVLIMDELSSLIDACWITDSDMRMNAQTLAFKLNQHA
;
A
#
# COMPACT_ATOMS: atom_id res chain seq x y z
N MET A 1 33.42 12.30 20.98
CA MET A 1 31.95 12.33 20.75
C MET A 1 31.77 12.60 19.27
N ALA A 2 31.65 11.55 18.46
CA ALA A 2 31.49 11.71 17.01
C ALA A 2 30.05 12.12 16.72
N LEU A 3 29.87 13.17 15.92
CA LEU A 3 28.57 13.52 15.35
C LEU A 3 28.03 12.31 14.57
N PRO A 4 26.73 11.99 14.66
CA PRO A 4 26.16 10.94 13.83
C PRO A 4 26.40 11.28 12.35
N PRO A 5 26.70 10.28 11.50
CA PRO A 5 26.90 10.52 10.07
C PRO A 5 25.66 11.20 9.50
N VAL A 6 25.87 12.22 8.68
CA VAL A 6 24.82 12.87 7.90
C VAL A 6 24.18 11.78 7.05
N LEU A 7 22.93 11.44 7.35
CA LEU A 7 22.13 10.48 6.59
C LEU A 7 22.14 10.92 5.13
N THR A 8 22.71 10.11 4.25
CA THR A 8 22.71 10.39 2.81
C THR A 8 21.30 10.12 2.26
N GLU A 9 20.94 10.73 1.13
CA GLU A 9 19.63 10.52 0.48
C GLU A 9 19.31 9.02 0.24
N ARG A 10 20.35 8.20 0.08
CA ARG A 10 20.24 6.73 -0.04
C ARG A 10 19.89 6.02 1.26
N ASP A 11 20.24 6.60 2.42
CA ASP A 11 20.03 5.99 3.73
C ASP A 11 18.56 6.12 4.19
N PHE A 12 17.83 7.13 3.74
CA PHE A 12 16.39 7.28 4.06
C PHE A 12 15.52 6.22 3.38
N VAL A 13 15.89 5.83 2.15
CA VAL A 13 15.23 4.73 1.42
C VAL A 13 15.44 3.39 2.12
N GLN A 14 16.46 3.27 2.98
CA GLN A 14 16.86 2.00 3.59
C GLN A 14 16.17 1.67 4.93
N ILE A 15 15.31 2.55 5.48
CA ILE A 15 14.76 2.38 6.84
C ILE A 15 13.31 1.83 6.84
N GLY A 16 12.65 1.75 5.68
CA GLY A 16 11.27 1.25 5.57
C GLY A 16 11.16 -0.25 5.27
N THR A 17 9.99 -0.84 5.58
CA THR A 17 9.63 -2.17 5.07
C THR A 17 9.30 -2.07 3.59
N MET A 18 10.21 -2.54 2.71
CA MET A 18 10.11 -2.42 1.25
C MET A 18 8.72 -2.73 0.67
N ARG A 19 8.05 -3.76 1.19
CA ARG A 19 6.71 -4.19 0.75
C ARG A 19 5.64 -3.08 0.83
N TYR A 20 5.79 -2.13 1.76
CA TYR A 20 4.82 -1.06 2.01
C TYR A 20 5.27 0.29 1.44
N MET A 21 6.41 0.35 0.75
CA MET A 21 6.92 1.60 0.19
C MET A 21 6.07 2.04 -1.00
N ALA A 22 5.74 3.33 -1.00
CA ALA A 22 5.10 4.00 -2.12
C ALA A 22 6.01 4.03 -3.37
N PRO A 23 5.46 4.13 -4.59
CA PRO A 23 6.26 4.10 -5.83
C PRO A 23 7.36 5.16 -5.86
N GLU A 24 7.08 6.40 -5.45
CA GLU A 24 8.05 7.50 -5.41
C GLU A 24 9.20 7.26 -4.41
N LEU A 25 8.94 6.48 -3.36
CA LEU A 25 9.95 6.07 -2.39
C LEU A 25 10.82 4.95 -2.97
N LEU A 26 10.22 4.00 -3.69
CA LEU A 26 10.93 2.93 -4.41
C LEU A 26 11.80 3.47 -5.55
N GLU A 27 11.33 4.51 -6.24
CA GLU A 27 12.06 5.21 -7.30
C GLU A 27 13.14 6.17 -6.75
N GLY A 28 13.10 6.48 -5.44
CA GLY A 28 14.03 7.42 -4.80
C GLY A 28 13.83 8.87 -5.25
N VAL A 29 12.64 9.22 -5.74
CA VAL A 29 12.29 10.55 -6.27
C VAL A 29 11.40 11.36 -5.32
N ILE A 30 11.20 10.87 -4.11
CA ILE A 30 10.37 11.52 -3.10
C ILE A 30 10.94 12.87 -2.65
N ALA A 31 10.07 13.87 -2.54
CA ALA A 31 10.41 15.13 -1.88
C ALA A 31 10.46 14.95 -0.36
N HIS A 32 11.46 15.53 0.31
CA HIS A 32 11.57 15.48 1.78
C HIS A 32 10.69 16.54 2.48
N THR A 33 9.48 16.75 1.98
CA THR A 33 8.47 17.64 2.59
C THR A 33 7.54 16.83 3.48
N ARG A 34 6.88 17.51 4.41
CA ARG A 34 5.88 16.87 5.29
C ARG A 34 4.75 16.25 4.47
N GLU A 35 4.31 16.97 3.43
CA GLU A 35 3.19 16.58 2.59
C GLU A 35 3.50 15.30 1.82
N ALA A 36 4.71 15.20 1.24
CA ALA A 36 5.15 14.01 0.53
C ALA A 36 5.29 12.80 1.46
N LEU A 37 5.88 12.98 2.64
CA LEU A 37 5.97 11.91 3.64
C LEU A 37 4.59 11.44 4.11
N CYS A 38 3.66 12.35 4.37
CA CYS A 38 2.28 11.97 4.67
C CYS A 38 1.59 11.24 3.51
N SER A 39 1.91 11.58 2.25
CA SER A 39 1.37 10.88 1.08
C SER A 39 1.90 9.44 0.97
N VAL A 40 3.15 9.20 1.36
CA VAL A 40 3.70 7.84 1.49
C VAL A 40 2.98 7.07 2.60
N ASP A 41 2.73 7.70 3.74
CA ASP A 41 2.00 7.06 4.84
C ASP A 41 0.59 6.64 4.40
N MET A 42 -0.09 7.46 3.58
CA MET A 42 -1.40 7.11 3.01
C MET A 42 -1.34 5.89 2.09
N TYR A 43 -0.26 5.73 1.32
CA TYR A 43 -0.04 4.54 0.52
C TYR A 43 0.13 3.29 1.38
N ALA A 44 0.98 3.36 2.40
CA ALA A 44 1.19 2.26 3.34
C ALA A 44 -0.09 1.90 4.10
N LEU A 45 -0.86 2.91 4.53
CA LEU A 45 -2.16 2.74 5.18
C LEU A 45 -3.16 2.00 4.29
N ALA A 46 -3.20 2.30 2.99
CA ALA A 46 -4.08 1.62 2.04
C ALA A 46 -3.79 0.11 1.96
N LEU A 47 -2.52 -0.28 2.00
CA LEU A 47 -2.11 -1.69 2.02
C LEU A 47 -2.53 -2.38 3.31
N VAL A 48 -2.41 -1.70 4.46
CA VAL A 48 -2.88 -2.24 5.74
C VAL A 48 -4.41 -2.36 5.75
N MET A 49 -5.13 -1.37 5.22
CA MET A 49 -6.59 -1.46 5.08
C MET A 49 -7.00 -2.62 4.18
N TRP A 50 -6.25 -2.88 3.10
CA TRP A 50 -6.46 -4.04 2.24
C TRP A 50 -6.26 -5.36 3.01
N GLU A 51 -5.21 -5.47 3.83
CA GLU A 51 -5.00 -6.65 4.68
C GLU A 51 -6.17 -6.85 5.66
N ILE A 52 -6.63 -5.79 6.31
CA ILE A 52 -7.77 -5.85 7.22
C ILE A 52 -9.02 -6.30 6.47
N LEU A 53 -9.33 -5.70 5.31
CA LEU A 53 -10.51 -6.07 4.54
C LEU A 53 -10.46 -7.54 4.12
N THR A 54 -9.36 -8.00 3.52
CA THR A 54 -9.25 -9.36 2.99
C THR A 54 -9.30 -10.45 4.07
N GLN A 55 -9.13 -10.10 5.34
CA GLN A 55 -9.25 -11.00 6.48
C GLN A 55 -10.63 -10.97 7.15
N CYS A 56 -11.54 -10.07 6.75
CA CYS A 56 -12.91 -10.07 7.27
C CYS A 56 -13.66 -11.35 6.88
N GLU A 57 -14.47 -11.90 7.79
CA GLU A 57 -15.29 -13.13 7.58
C GLU A 57 -16.23 -13.06 6.36
N VAL A 58 -16.50 -11.83 5.92
CA VAL A 58 -17.30 -11.49 4.75
C VAL A 58 -16.61 -11.96 3.45
N TYR A 59 -15.28 -12.06 3.44
CA TYR A 59 -14.52 -12.68 2.37
C TYR A 59 -14.42 -14.18 2.58
N PRO A 60 -14.41 -14.98 1.49
CA PRO A 60 -14.15 -16.42 1.61
C PRO A 60 -12.84 -16.60 2.36
N THR A 61 -12.81 -17.51 3.34
CA THR A 61 -11.65 -17.77 4.19
C THR A 61 -10.42 -18.02 3.34
N THR A 62 -9.62 -16.97 3.16
CA THR A 62 -8.33 -17.05 2.49
C THR A 62 -7.27 -17.09 3.56
N GLU A 63 -6.31 -18.01 3.40
CA GLU A 63 -5.08 -17.99 4.17
C GLU A 63 -4.49 -16.57 4.11
N TYR A 64 -4.11 -16.02 5.26
CA TYR A 64 -3.50 -14.69 5.33
C TYR A 64 -2.32 -14.61 4.35
N ARG A 65 -2.31 -13.54 3.56
CA ARG A 65 -1.21 -13.24 2.65
C ARG A 65 -0.82 -11.77 2.79
N PRO A 66 0.47 -11.48 2.98
CA PRO A 66 0.94 -10.10 3.00
C PRO A 66 0.76 -9.43 1.62
N PRO A 67 0.78 -8.09 1.54
CA PRO A 67 0.57 -7.35 0.29
C PRO A 67 1.52 -7.78 -0.84
N TYR A 68 1.02 -7.88 -2.06
CA TYR A 68 1.76 -8.30 -3.27
C TYR A 68 2.24 -9.76 -3.33
N GLU A 69 1.93 -10.57 -2.31
CA GLU A 69 2.34 -11.99 -2.29
C GLU A 69 1.78 -12.78 -3.48
N GLU A 70 0.62 -12.39 -3.99
CA GLU A 70 -0.01 -13.00 -5.17
C GLU A 70 0.80 -12.85 -6.47
N TYR A 71 1.66 -11.83 -6.54
CA TYR A 71 2.54 -11.58 -7.69
C TYR A 71 3.94 -12.13 -7.48
N ARG A 72 4.24 -12.66 -6.29
CA ARG A 72 5.55 -13.20 -5.97
C ARG A 72 5.89 -14.30 -6.97
N LYS A 73 6.99 -14.10 -7.71
CA LYS A 73 7.47 -15.13 -8.61
C LYS A 73 7.95 -16.29 -7.74
N LYS A 74 7.52 -17.53 -8.04
CA LYS A 74 8.07 -18.73 -7.40
C LYS A 74 9.48 -18.94 -7.97
N ASN A 75 10.45 -18.17 -7.48
CA ASN A 75 11.76 -18.11 -8.11
C ASN A 75 12.51 -19.43 -7.98
N SER A 76 12.97 -19.94 -9.13
CA SER A 76 14.12 -20.85 -9.25
C SER A 76 15.44 -20.11 -9.42
N ASP A 77 15.42 -18.76 -9.57
CA ASP A 77 16.54 -17.92 -10.04
C ASP A 77 17.16 -17.00 -8.97
N GLY A 78 16.80 -17.18 -7.69
CA GLY A 78 17.48 -16.51 -6.57
C GLY A 78 17.28 -14.99 -6.43
N SER A 79 16.40 -14.35 -7.20
CA SER A 79 16.08 -12.92 -7.02
C SER A 79 15.48 -12.64 -5.64
N SER A 80 15.95 -11.57 -4.99
CA SER A 80 15.42 -11.09 -3.72
C SER A 80 14.03 -10.45 -3.91
N PHE A 81 13.14 -10.68 -2.94
CA PHE A 81 11.80 -10.10 -2.90
C PHE A 81 11.80 -8.57 -3.05
N THR A 82 12.89 -7.90 -2.66
CA THR A 82 13.07 -6.45 -2.82
C THR A 82 13.03 -5.99 -4.29
N SER A 83 13.68 -6.73 -5.20
CA SER A 83 13.68 -6.39 -6.63
C SER A 83 12.32 -6.66 -7.27
N GLU A 84 11.61 -7.68 -6.78
CA GLU A 84 10.25 -8.00 -7.25
C GLU A 84 9.27 -6.89 -6.88
N ILE A 85 9.34 -6.33 -5.68
CA ILE A 85 8.46 -5.24 -5.26
C ILE A 85 8.60 -4.02 -6.18
N TYR A 86 9.82 -3.64 -6.56
CA TYR A 86 10.03 -2.55 -7.53
C TYR A 86 9.34 -2.84 -8.86
N ASP A 87 9.55 -4.03 -9.44
CA ASP A 87 8.92 -4.43 -10.69
C ASP A 87 7.38 -4.43 -10.59
N ILE A 88 6.84 -4.97 -9.50
CA ILE A 88 5.40 -5.07 -9.26
C ILE A 88 4.77 -3.67 -9.15
N VAL A 89 5.32 -2.81 -8.30
CA VAL A 89 4.71 -1.52 -7.92
C VAL A 89 5.01 -0.42 -8.92
N VAL A 90 6.24 -0.32 -9.40
CA VAL A 90 6.71 0.80 -10.23
C VAL A 90 6.57 0.47 -11.72
N VAL A 91 7.11 -0.67 -12.15
CA VAL A 91 7.15 -1.04 -13.57
C VAL A 91 5.77 -1.50 -14.07
N HIS A 92 5.18 -2.46 -13.36
CA HIS A 92 3.88 -3.03 -13.74
C HIS A 92 2.68 -2.29 -13.15
N ARG A 93 2.91 -1.38 -12.19
CA ARG A 93 1.87 -0.57 -11.53
C ARG A 93 0.72 -1.40 -10.95
N LEU A 94 1.06 -2.58 -10.45
CA LEU A 94 0.09 -3.49 -9.86
C LEU A 94 -0.25 -3.08 -8.43
N ARG A 95 -1.43 -3.50 -7.98
CA ARG A 95 -1.93 -3.35 -6.61
C ARG A 95 -2.54 -4.67 -6.16
N PRO A 96 -2.52 -4.99 -4.86
CA PRO A 96 -3.15 -6.19 -4.34
C PRO A 96 -4.63 -6.29 -4.77
N SER A 97 -5.05 -7.47 -5.20
CA SER A 97 -6.39 -7.69 -5.71
C SER A 97 -7.46 -7.51 -4.62
N LEU A 98 -8.49 -6.72 -4.92
CA LEU A 98 -9.69 -6.57 -4.09
C LEU A 98 -10.80 -7.45 -4.66
N ILE A 99 -11.36 -8.37 -3.87
CA ILE A 99 -12.49 -9.19 -4.31
C ILE A 99 -13.76 -8.32 -4.23
N ARG A 100 -14.23 -7.79 -5.35
CA ARG A 100 -15.37 -6.85 -5.41
C ARG A 100 -16.74 -7.49 -5.71
N SER A 101 -16.82 -8.81 -5.82
CA SER A 101 -17.98 -9.49 -6.42
C SER A 101 -18.43 -10.72 -5.63
N LEU A 102 -18.71 -10.55 -4.34
CA LEU A 102 -19.52 -11.52 -3.61
C LEU A 102 -20.99 -11.18 -3.86
N LYS A 103 -21.52 -11.60 -5.02
CA LYS A 103 -22.85 -11.22 -5.54
C LYS A 103 -24.03 -11.52 -4.59
N ASP A 104 -23.78 -12.29 -3.53
CA ASP A 104 -24.78 -12.70 -2.54
C ASP A 104 -24.43 -12.25 -1.11
N ASN A 105 -23.49 -11.31 -0.94
CA ASN A 105 -23.11 -10.81 0.37
C ASN A 105 -23.91 -9.56 0.76
N PRO A 106 -24.60 -9.53 1.92
CA PRO A 106 -25.34 -8.36 2.38
C PRO A 106 -24.47 -7.13 2.59
N HIS A 107 -23.15 -7.29 2.73
CA HIS A 107 -22.18 -6.23 2.93
C HIS A 107 -21.50 -5.74 1.63
N VAL A 108 -21.96 -6.17 0.45
CA VAL A 108 -21.30 -5.82 -0.83
C VAL A 108 -21.13 -4.32 -1.06
N LEU A 109 -22.11 -3.49 -0.63
CA LEU A 109 -22.06 -2.03 -0.81
C LEU A 109 -20.95 -1.39 0.05
N ILE A 110 -20.87 -1.75 1.33
CA ILE A 110 -19.83 -1.21 2.22
C ILE A 110 -18.44 -1.70 1.79
N MET A 111 -18.34 -2.92 1.26
CA MET A 111 -17.08 -3.44 0.74
C MET A 111 -16.61 -2.70 -0.50
N ASP A 112 -17.51 -2.36 -1.43
CA ASP A 112 -17.16 -1.60 -2.64
C ASP A 112 -16.76 -0.16 -2.29
N GLU A 113 -17.41 0.43 -1.29
CA GLU A 113 -17.04 1.74 -0.79
C GLU A 113 -15.67 1.73 -0.12
N LEU A 114 -15.41 0.79 0.80
CA LEU A 114 -14.10 0.63 1.44
C LEU A 114 -13.00 0.35 0.40
N SER A 115 -13.31 -0.47 -0.62
CA SER A 115 -12.41 -0.73 -1.74
C SER A 115 -12.09 0.54 -2.53
N SER A 116 -13.07 1.41 -2.72
CA SER A 116 -12.91 2.70 -3.39
C SER A 116 -12.10 3.69 -2.54
N LEU A 117 -12.21 3.63 -1.21
CA LEU A 117 -11.37 4.40 -0.30
C LEU A 117 -9.91 3.94 -0.34
N ILE A 118 -9.67 2.63 -0.35
CA ILE A 118 -8.33 2.06 -0.54
C ILE A 118 -7.75 2.51 -1.87
N ASP A 119 -8.54 2.44 -2.95
CA ASP A 119 -8.10 2.90 -4.28
C ASP A 119 -7.62 4.34 -4.29
N ALA A 120 -8.36 5.23 -3.64
CA ALA A 120 -8.00 6.63 -3.56
C ALA A 120 -6.72 6.89 -2.72
N CYS A 121 -6.31 5.95 -1.87
CA CYS A 121 -5.13 6.10 -1.00
C CYS A 121 -3.85 5.51 -1.62
N TRP A 122 -3.94 4.53 -2.53
CA TRP A 122 -2.75 3.90 -3.16
C TRP A 122 -2.54 4.22 -4.64
N ILE A 123 -3.17 5.27 -5.16
CA ILE A 123 -2.91 5.72 -6.53
C ILE A 123 -1.43 6.10 -6.71
N THR A 124 -0.93 5.97 -7.94
CA THR A 124 0.49 6.25 -8.23
C THR A 124 0.84 7.72 -8.00
N ASP A 125 -0.01 8.64 -8.43
CA ASP A 125 0.20 10.08 -8.26
C ASP A 125 0.02 10.46 -6.77
N SER A 126 1.13 10.81 -6.12
CA SER A 126 1.18 11.16 -4.69
C SER A 126 0.35 12.40 -4.34
N ASP A 127 0.23 13.35 -5.26
CA ASP A 127 -0.44 14.63 -4.99
C ASP A 127 -1.97 14.49 -5.03
N MET A 128 -2.45 13.46 -5.74
CA MET A 128 -3.86 13.15 -5.87
C MET A 128 -4.36 12.17 -4.79
N ARG A 129 -3.46 11.62 -3.94
CA ARG A 129 -3.85 10.65 -2.92
C ARG A 129 -4.77 11.30 -1.88
N MET A 130 -5.76 10.53 -1.45
CA MET A 130 -6.62 10.96 -0.35
C MET A 130 -5.78 11.21 0.91
N ASN A 131 -6.05 12.31 1.61
CA ASN A 131 -5.40 12.60 2.89
C ASN A 131 -6.11 11.91 4.06
N ALA A 132 -5.40 11.75 5.18
CA ALA A 132 -5.90 11.05 6.37
C ALA A 132 -7.18 11.66 6.94
N GLN A 133 -7.32 12.99 6.91
CA GLN A 133 -8.50 13.67 7.44
C GLN A 133 -9.76 13.34 6.63
N THR A 134 -9.64 13.37 5.29
CA THR A 134 -10.71 13.01 4.37
C THR A 134 -11.08 11.55 4.51
N LEU A 135 -10.09 10.66 4.60
CA LEU A 135 -10.32 9.24 4.80
C LEU A 135 -11.08 8.97 6.11
N ALA A 136 -10.60 9.53 7.23
CA ALA A 136 -11.23 9.37 8.53
C ALA A 136 -12.67 9.90 8.54
N PHE A 137 -12.91 11.05 7.90
CA PHE A 137 -14.26 11.59 7.76
C PHE A 137 -15.18 10.64 7.01
N LYS A 138 -14.74 10.06 5.88
CA LYS A 138 -15.53 9.12 5.10
C LYS A 138 -15.79 7.80 5.84
N LEU A 139 -14.80 7.26 6.54
CA LEU A 139 -14.96 6.05 7.35
C LEU A 139 -16.00 6.23 8.46
N ASN A 140 -16.02 7.40 9.10
CA ASN A 140 -16.97 7.70 10.18
C ASN A 140 -18.41 7.93 9.71
N GLN A 141 -18.68 8.06 8.41
CA GLN A 141 -20.08 8.16 7.92
C GLN A 141 -20.83 6.82 7.95
N HIS A 142 -20.11 5.72 8.12
CA HIS A 142 -20.63 4.35 8.10
C HIS A 142 -20.54 3.62 9.44
N ALA A 143 -20.15 4.33 10.50
CA ALA A 143 -20.09 3.84 11.88
C ALA A 143 -21.39 4.14 12.64
#